data_AF-A0A969Z4W9-F1
#
_entry.id   AF-A0A969Z4W9-F1
#
_cell.length_a   1.000
_cell.length_b   1.000
_cell.length_c   1.000
_cell.angle_alpha   90.00
_cell.angle_beta   90.00
_cell.angle_gamma   90.00
#
_symmetry.space_group_name_H-M   'P 1'
#
loop_
_entity.id
_entity.type
_entity.pdbx_description
1 polymer ?
#
loop_
_entity_poly.entity_id
_entity_poly.type
_entity_poly.pdbx_seq_one_letter_code
_entity_poly.pdbx_strand_id
1 'polypeptide(L)'
;MFGIVLLVCFSAAGTIFVDTRLNRPVINKKRQIAPGGIIIFVVLTGSWLGLILLSTLSFWLTWLFRFLGTDRLFPLGPERIAGWLTLGLSVCYLTVQIRQNIRNSKKEKIDYNSKPIVSRSHLAAGNSLLDSLAAAPTLYLLILALAAAIFSYWLLHTSFHEADGYLRAGASVFSDLSPHTALTSAFAQGANIPPDYPHFAADGINYHFFFFHLAGMLVSGGLPIHLALNLLTWFGLVSFLILLGLLAWRLTGRRGTILLAPFLAIFRSSLAFFSFLAGSIRDSLQDQIPVWEKLLRHSHFIGDTPKEDWGLWSINVYANQRHLPTALAVLMIILLLQSDNIRSFRTENSSALKSWLTGWLKRDYWLTAAPKQNGQQLILILFLILLPYWHGSVFLSALMLLFCLAMISDNRLYLLIGAVIGTVSALLQNQIFSNSPAWPGQIFQPGFISENRSLPGILHYLLELTGILLPLIIIVFLMLKRLRFWIILSSCPLVFAFLFSLTPDVTVNHKLIMITIILWSIPISGFLLHLPALTKQRV
;
A
#
# COMPACT_ATOMS: atom_id res chain seq x y z
N MET A 1 -28.78 -0.08 -0.63
CA MET A 1 -28.21 1.28 -0.42
C MET A 1 -27.43 1.41 0.89
N PHE A 2 -27.68 0.58 1.91
CA PHE A 2 -26.98 0.63 3.20
C PHE A 2 -25.44 0.48 3.08
N GLY A 3 -24.95 -0.40 2.20
CA GLY A 3 -23.51 -0.61 2.02
C GLY A 3 -22.75 0.63 1.52
N ILE A 4 -23.36 1.44 0.64
CA ILE A 4 -22.76 2.71 0.17
C ILE A 4 -22.66 3.70 1.33
N VAL A 5 -23.71 3.78 2.17
CA VAL A 5 -23.73 4.67 3.34
C VAL A 5 -22.61 4.30 4.32
N LEU A 6 -22.43 3.00 4.61
CA LEU A 6 -21.30 2.51 5.42
C LEU A 6 -19.96 2.97 4.85
N LEU A 7 -19.72 2.74 3.56
CA LEU A 7 -18.46 3.09 2.89
C LEU A 7 -18.16 4.59 2.98
N VAL A 8 -19.15 5.44 2.73
CA VAL A 8 -19.01 6.91 2.80
C VAL A 8 -18.78 7.37 4.24
N CYS A 9 -19.59 6.90 5.20
CA CYS A 9 -19.47 7.32 6.60
C CYS A 9 -18.15 6.88 7.23
N PHE A 10 -17.69 5.65 6.95
CA PHE A 10 -16.41 5.15 7.45
C PHE A 10 -15.25 5.97 6.87
N SER A 11 -15.27 6.20 5.56
CA SER A 11 -14.23 6.99 4.88
C SER A 11 -14.20 8.43 5.37
N ALA A 12 -15.36 9.06 5.55
CA ALA A 12 -15.47 10.42 6.05
C ALA A 12 -14.98 10.53 7.51
N ALA A 13 -15.37 9.59 8.38
CA ALA A 13 -14.94 9.59 9.78
C ALA A 13 -13.41 9.49 9.88
N GLY A 14 -12.80 8.58 9.13
CA GLY A 14 -11.35 8.45 9.07
C GLY A 14 -10.66 9.68 8.46
N THR A 15 -11.24 10.30 7.42
CA THR A 15 -10.74 11.55 6.83
C THR A 15 -10.69 12.70 7.83
N ILE A 16 -11.77 12.91 8.58
CA ILE A 16 -11.79 13.94 9.64
C ILE A 16 -10.80 13.60 10.75
N PHE A 17 -10.72 12.33 11.16
CA PHE A 17 -9.72 11.90 12.14
C PHE A 17 -8.29 12.21 11.69
N VAL A 18 -7.92 11.85 10.47
CA VAL A 18 -6.57 12.13 9.95
C VAL A 18 -6.33 13.64 9.85
N ASP A 19 -7.29 14.40 9.34
CA ASP A 19 -7.15 15.85 9.19
C ASP A 19 -6.94 16.57 10.52
N THR A 20 -7.65 16.17 11.58
CA THR A 20 -7.49 16.74 12.93
C THR A 20 -6.17 16.38 13.61
N ARG A 21 -5.51 15.30 13.17
CA ARG A 21 -4.23 14.84 13.72
C ARG A 21 -3.03 15.34 12.93
N LEU A 22 -3.21 15.67 11.66
CA LEU A 22 -2.18 16.25 10.81
C LEU A 22 -2.23 17.78 10.94
N ASN A 23 -1.27 18.37 11.64
CA ASN A 23 -1.17 19.83 11.80
C ASN A 23 -0.88 20.49 10.44
N ARG A 24 -1.92 20.98 9.75
CA ARG A 24 -1.76 21.66 8.47
C ARG A 24 -0.82 22.87 8.61
N PRO A 25 0.10 23.08 7.65
CA PRO A 25 0.96 24.26 7.67
C PRO A 25 0.10 25.52 7.55
N VAL A 26 0.49 26.59 8.26
CA VAL A 26 -0.15 27.89 8.11
C VAL A 26 0.11 28.38 6.68
N ILE A 27 -0.92 28.31 5.83
CA ILE A 27 -0.83 28.74 4.44
C ILE A 27 -0.60 30.24 4.43
N ASN A 28 0.64 30.64 4.20
CA ASN A 28 1.00 32.04 4.09
C ASN A 28 0.42 32.57 2.77
N LYS A 29 -0.59 33.47 2.82
CA LYS A 29 -1.30 34.02 1.65
C LYS A 29 -0.38 34.56 0.55
N LYS A 30 0.90 34.86 0.86
CA LYS A 30 1.92 35.30 -0.11
C LYS A 30 2.47 34.20 -1.01
N ARG A 31 2.36 32.91 -0.63
CA ARG A 31 2.74 31.78 -1.49
C ARG A 31 1.44 31.16 -2.00
N GLN A 32 1.05 31.46 -3.23
CA GLN A 32 -0.07 30.85 -3.96
C GLN A 32 0.20 29.35 -4.18
N ILE A 33 0.20 28.54 -3.12
CA ILE A 33 0.39 27.10 -3.18
C ILE A 33 -0.99 26.47 -3.14
N ALA A 34 -1.38 25.77 -4.20
CA ALA A 34 -2.60 24.98 -4.23
C ALA A 34 -2.44 23.78 -3.28
N PRO A 35 -3.24 23.65 -2.20
CA PRO A 35 -3.07 22.58 -1.21
C PRO A 35 -3.58 21.21 -1.72
N GLY A 36 -3.68 21.01 -3.04
CA GLY A 36 -4.29 19.83 -3.65
C GLY A 36 -3.61 18.53 -3.23
N GLY A 37 -2.28 18.50 -3.17
CA GLY A 37 -1.55 17.31 -2.71
C GLY A 37 -1.80 16.95 -1.25
N ILE A 38 -1.95 17.95 -0.36
CA ILE A 38 -2.35 17.71 1.05
C ILE A 38 -3.76 17.10 1.10
N ILE A 39 -4.72 17.72 0.40
CA ILE A 39 -6.12 17.28 0.42
C ILE A 39 -6.21 15.83 -0.07
N ILE A 40 -5.56 15.51 -1.20
CA ILE A 40 -5.52 14.16 -1.77
C ILE A 40 -4.92 13.18 -0.74
N PHE A 41 -3.77 13.50 -0.15
CA PHE A 41 -3.14 12.62 0.83
C PHE A 41 -4.02 12.38 2.07
N VAL A 42 -4.61 13.44 2.64
CA VAL A 42 -5.47 13.37 3.82
C VAL A 42 -6.72 12.53 3.54
N VAL A 43 -7.38 12.77 2.41
CA VAL A 43 -8.59 12.03 2.01
C VAL A 43 -8.27 10.55 1.79
N LEU A 44 -7.22 10.21 1.05
CA LEU A 44 -6.86 8.81 0.80
C LEU A 44 -6.43 8.11 2.09
N THR A 45 -5.57 8.74 2.89
CA THR A 45 -5.09 8.21 4.18
C THR A 45 -6.25 7.98 5.14
N GLY A 46 -7.12 8.97 5.29
CA GLY A 46 -8.24 8.87 6.20
C GLY A 46 -9.35 7.95 5.72
N SER A 47 -9.60 7.88 4.41
CA SER A 47 -10.55 6.92 3.86
C SER A 47 -10.13 5.49 4.17
N TRP A 48 -8.86 5.14 3.92
CA TRP A 48 -8.36 3.81 4.24
C TRP A 48 -8.31 3.54 5.74
N LEU A 49 -7.86 4.50 6.55
CA LEU A 49 -7.84 4.32 8.01
C LEU A 49 -9.26 4.06 8.54
N GLY A 50 -10.25 4.84 8.10
CA GLY A 50 -11.64 4.69 8.49
C GLY A 50 -12.23 3.35 8.06
N LEU A 51 -12.08 2.98 6.78
CA LEU A 51 -12.57 1.72 6.26
C LEU A 51 -11.97 0.52 6.99
N ILE A 52 -10.64 0.51 7.19
CA ILE A 52 -9.93 -0.59 7.85
C ILE A 52 -10.33 -0.67 9.32
N LEU A 53 -10.25 0.44 10.06
CA LEU A 53 -10.52 0.47 11.49
C LEU A 53 -11.97 0.09 11.79
N LEU A 54 -12.94 0.71 11.12
CA LEU A 54 -14.36 0.57 11.47
C LEU A 54 -14.92 -0.78 11.02
N SER A 55 -14.47 -1.33 9.90
CA SER A 55 -14.85 -2.69 9.49
C SER A 55 -14.19 -3.77 10.36
N THR A 56 -12.95 -3.57 10.78
CA THR A 56 -12.29 -4.46 11.75
C THR A 56 -12.99 -4.40 13.12
N LEU A 57 -13.36 -3.21 13.58
CA LEU A 57 -14.17 -3.03 14.79
C LEU A 57 -15.54 -3.72 14.66
N SER A 58 -16.20 -3.57 13.50
CA SER A 58 -17.47 -4.23 13.23
C SER A 58 -17.34 -5.75 13.34
N PHE A 59 -16.26 -6.34 12.80
CA PHE A 59 -16.01 -7.77 12.91
C PHE A 59 -15.91 -8.23 14.37
N TRP A 60 -15.08 -7.57 15.18
CA TRP A 60 -14.90 -7.94 16.59
C TRP A 60 -16.18 -7.77 17.42
N LEU A 61 -16.97 -6.73 17.12
CA LEU A 61 -18.29 -6.55 17.75
C LEU A 61 -19.25 -7.66 17.33
N THR A 62 -19.29 -8.04 16.05
CA THR A 62 -20.12 -9.16 15.59
C THR A 62 -19.75 -10.44 16.31
N TRP A 63 -18.45 -10.73 16.46
CA TRP A 63 -17.99 -11.88 17.21
C TRP A 63 -18.42 -11.81 18.68
N LEU A 64 -18.23 -10.66 19.34
CA LEU A 64 -18.67 -10.47 20.72
C LEU A 64 -20.17 -10.74 20.87
N PHE A 65 -21.00 -10.21 19.97
CA PHE A 65 -22.44 -10.42 20.01
C PHE A 65 -22.85 -11.88 19.77
N ARG A 66 -22.15 -12.60 18.89
CA ARG A 66 -22.33 -14.05 18.71
C ARG A 66 -21.95 -14.83 19.97
N PHE A 67 -20.84 -14.47 20.59
CA PHE A 67 -20.42 -15.06 21.87
C PHE A 67 -21.48 -14.83 22.97
N LEU A 68 -22.15 -13.68 22.96
CA LEU A 68 -23.26 -13.36 23.86
C LEU A 68 -24.61 -14.00 23.45
N GLY A 69 -24.67 -14.76 22.36
CA GLY A 69 -25.87 -15.50 21.93
C GLY A 69 -26.97 -14.64 21.31
N THR A 70 -26.65 -13.46 20.74
CA THR A 70 -27.66 -12.59 20.12
C THR A 70 -28.18 -13.11 18.77
N ASP A 71 -27.48 -14.08 18.18
CA ASP A 71 -27.91 -14.83 17.00
C ASP A 71 -29.21 -15.63 17.23
N ARG A 72 -29.50 -15.97 18.49
CA ARG A 72 -30.76 -16.61 18.90
C ARG A 72 -31.97 -15.69 18.83
N LEU A 73 -31.77 -14.37 18.81
CA LEU A 73 -32.85 -13.38 18.80
C LEU A 73 -33.42 -13.19 17.40
N PHE A 74 -32.57 -13.05 16.38
CA PHE A 74 -32.98 -12.95 14.99
C PHE A 74 -31.82 -13.27 14.03
N PRO A 75 -32.10 -13.84 12.84
CA PRO A 75 -31.08 -14.12 11.83
C PRO A 75 -30.27 -12.88 11.46
N LEU A 76 -28.94 -13.03 11.34
CA LEU A 76 -27.98 -11.93 11.09
C LEU A 76 -27.98 -10.83 12.16
N GLY A 77 -28.54 -11.10 13.35
CA GLY A 77 -28.62 -10.12 14.42
C GLY A 77 -27.27 -9.53 14.83
N PRO A 78 -26.26 -10.36 15.12
CA PRO A 78 -24.91 -9.88 15.44
C PRO A 78 -24.34 -8.94 14.36
N GLU A 79 -24.39 -9.32 13.08
CA GLU A 79 -23.85 -8.54 11.97
C GLU A 79 -24.57 -7.20 11.83
N ARG A 80 -25.91 -7.23 11.90
CA ARG A 80 -26.73 -6.03 11.77
C ARG A 80 -26.47 -5.08 12.93
N ILE A 81 -26.45 -5.57 14.18
CA ILE A 81 -26.20 -4.76 15.36
C ILE A 81 -24.81 -4.12 15.29
N ALA A 82 -23.76 -4.90 14.99
CA ALA A 82 -22.40 -4.38 14.86
C ALA A 82 -22.26 -3.35 13.73
N GLY A 83 -22.88 -3.62 12.57
CA GLY A 83 -22.88 -2.71 11.44
C GLY A 83 -23.61 -1.39 11.75
N TRP A 84 -24.77 -1.44 12.39
CA TRP A 84 -25.50 -0.24 12.81
C TRP A 84 -24.76 0.53 13.91
N LEU A 85 -24.14 -0.17 14.86
CA LEU A 85 -23.40 0.46 15.95
C LEU A 85 -22.15 1.19 15.43
N THR A 86 -21.37 0.55 14.56
CA THR A 86 -20.20 1.19 13.95
C THR A 86 -20.59 2.35 13.02
N LEU A 87 -21.70 2.23 12.29
CA LEU A 87 -22.25 3.35 11.53
C LEU A 87 -22.69 4.51 12.45
N GLY A 88 -23.43 4.21 13.52
CA GLY A 88 -23.89 5.19 14.50
C GLY A 88 -22.73 5.93 15.18
N LEU A 89 -21.68 5.19 15.58
CA LEU A 89 -20.44 5.76 16.11
C LEU A 89 -19.77 6.70 15.10
N SER A 90 -19.72 6.30 13.83
CA SER A 90 -19.15 7.11 12.75
C SER A 90 -19.93 8.42 12.56
N VAL A 91 -21.26 8.34 12.48
CA VAL A 91 -22.14 9.51 12.31
C VAL A 91 -22.08 10.43 13.54
N CYS A 92 -22.06 9.86 14.74
CA CYS A 92 -21.91 10.63 15.98
C CYS A 92 -20.58 11.38 16.00
N TYR A 93 -19.47 10.68 15.69
CA TYR A 93 -18.15 11.28 15.60
C TYR A 93 -18.11 12.43 14.58
N LEU A 94 -18.63 12.20 13.36
CA LEU A 94 -18.73 13.22 12.33
C LEU A 94 -19.52 14.45 12.81
N THR A 95 -20.67 14.23 13.45
CA THR A 95 -21.53 15.30 13.95
C THR A 95 -20.83 16.13 15.02
N VAL A 96 -20.14 15.48 15.96
CA VAL A 96 -19.37 16.15 17.01
C VAL A 96 -18.25 16.99 16.40
N GLN A 97 -17.48 16.43 15.46
CA GLN A 97 -16.37 17.13 14.81
C GLN A 97 -16.83 18.32 13.98
N ILE A 98 -17.91 18.17 13.20
CA ILE A 98 -18.48 19.27 12.42
C ILE A 98 -18.96 20.40 13.35
N ARG A 99 -19.64 20.06 14.45
CA ARG A 99 -20.07 21.05 15.45
C ARG A 99 -18.89 21.77 16.09
N GLN A 100 -17.83 21.05 16.44
CA GLN A 100 -16.59 21.64 16.99
C GLN A 100 -15.93 22.60 15.99
N ASN A 101 -15.82 22.20 14.71
CA ASN A 101 -15.27 23.06 13.66
C ASN A 101 -16.10 24.33 13.44
N ILE A 102 -17.43 24.22 13.42
CA ILE A 102 -18.32 25.40 13.32
C ILE A 102 -18.14 26.31 14.53
N ARG A 103 -18.05 25.76 15.75
CA ARG A 103 -17.83 26.54 16.98
C ARG A 103 -16.47 27.24 16.97
N ASN A 104 -15.41 26.56 16.57
CA ASN A 104 -14.06 27.11 16.50
C ASN A 104 -13.97 28.21 15.43
N SER A 105 -14.57 28.01 14.25
CA SER A 105 -14.63 29.04 13.19
C SER A 105 -15.38 30.29 13.65
N LYS A 106 -16.46 30.13 14.43
CA LYS A 106 -17.15 31.28 15.07
C LYS A 106 -16.27 31.98 16.10
N LYS A 107 -15.51 31.23 16.91
CA LYS A 107 -14.61 31.78 17.93
C LYS A 107 -13.43 32.54 17.30
N GLU A 108 -12.81 31.99 16.25
CA GLU A 108 -11.74 32.67 15.48
C GLU A 108 -12.24 33.95 14.81
N LYS A 109 -13.48 33.97 14.30
CA LYS A 109 -14.09 35.20 13.76
C LYS A 109 -14.30 36.29 14.83
N ILE A 110 -14.50 35.92 16.10
CA ILE A 110 -14.63 36.86 17.22
C ILE A 110 -13.24 37.36 17.65
N ASP A 111 -12.22 36.50 17.64
CA ASP A 111 -10.84 36.83 18.03
C ASP A 111 -10.06 37.64 16.99
N TYR A 112 -10.50 37.66 15.73
CA TYR A 112 -9.90 38.45 14.64
C TYR A 112 -9.96 39.98 14.88
N ASN A 113 -10.72 40.44 15.88
CA ASN A 113 -10.70 41.83 16.37
C ASN A 113 -9.53 42.13 17.32
N SER A 114 -8.69 41.15 17.63
CA SER A 114 -7.42 41.33 18.36
C SER A 114 -6.22 41.10 17.43
N LYS A 115 -5.20 41.96 17.52
CA LYS A 115 -4.04 41.92 16.64
C LYS A 115 -3.27 40.60 16.82
N PRO A 116 -2.96 39.83 15.75
CA PRO A 116 -2.20 38.60 15.89
C PRO A 116 -0.72 38.93 16.15
N ILE A 117 -0.19 38.48 17.29
CA ILE A 117 1.24 38.44 17.56
C ILE A 117 1.82 37.27 16.75
N VAL A 118 2.38 37.59 15.59
CA VAL A 118 3.06 36.61 14.73
C VAL A 118 4.46 36.35 15.30
N SER A 119 4.62 35.29 16.09
CA SER A 119 5.95 34.80 16.43
C SER A 119 6.57 34.15 15.18
N ARG A 120 7.45 34.89 14.50
CA ARG A 120 8.31 34.35 13.45
C ARG A 120 9.36 33.43 14.07
N SER A 121 9.11 32.12 14.09
CA SER A 121 10.19 31.15 14.28
C SER A 121 10.80 30.81 12.92
N HIS A 122 11.95 31.42 12.65
CA HIS A 122 12.86 31.04 11.57
C HIS A 122 13.60 29.74 11.92
N LEU A 123 13.93 28.96 10.89
CA LEU A 123 14.88 27.82 10.82
C LEU A 123 14.52 26.48 11.52
N ALA A 124 14.36 25.43 10.70
CA ALA A 124 15.10 24.15 10.82
C ALA A 124 14.93 23.30 9.54
N ALA A 125 15.89 22.43 9.27
CA ALA A 125 16.17 21.72 8.02
C ALA A 125 15.05 20.78 7.50
N GLY A 126 14.84 20.80 6.17
CA GLY A 126 13.90 19.92 5.44
C GLY A 126 12.46 20.46 5.38
N ASN A 127 11.82 20.43 4.21
CA ASN A 127 10.39 20.72 4.11
C ASN A 127 9.60 19.55 4.72
N SER A 128 8.68 19.84 5.65
CA SER A 128 7.82 18.81 6.26
C SER A 128 6.99 18.05 5.21
N LEU A 129 6.36 16.93 5.58
CA LEU A 129 5.49 16.13 4.72
C LEU A 129 4.45 17.02 4.08
N LEU A 130 3.73 17.76 4.92
CA LEU A 130 2.64 18.60 4.44
C LEU A 130 3.15 19.76 3.58
N ASP A 131 4.31 20.36 3.89
CA ASP A 131 4.90 21.41 3.04
C ASP A 131 5.30 20.86 1.65
N SER A 132 5.86 19.66 1.61
CA SER A 132 6.25 18.98 0.37
C SER A 132 5.02 18.60 -0.47
N LEU A 133 3.96 18.11 0.18
CA LEU A 133 2.69 17.75 -0.47
C LEU A 133 1.91 18.99 -0.91
N ALA A 134 2.00 20.10 -0.19
CA ALA A 134 1.43 21.37 -0.63
C ALA A 134 2.06 21.81 -1.96
N ALA A 135 3.37 21.62 -2.10
CA ALA A 135 4.09 21.94 -3.34
C ALA A 135 3.87 20.93 -4.47
N ALA A 136 3.13 19.83 -4.24
CA ALA A 136 2.91 18.80 -5.25
C ALA A 136 2.09 19.34 -6.43
N PRO A 137 2.55 19.17 -7.69
CA PRO A 137 1.83 19.61 -8.88
C PRO A 137 0.45 18.95 -9.01
N THR A 138 -0.60 19.70 -8.68
CA THR A 138 -1.98 19.18 -8.66
C THR A 138 -2.42 18.67 -10.03
N LEU A 139 -2.03 19.33 -11.13
CA LEU A 139 -2.34 18.87 -12.48
C LEU A 139 -1.82 17.45 -12.77
N TYR A 140 -0.58 17.14 -12.38
CA TYR A 140 -0.01 15.80 -12.58
C TYR A 140 -0.74 14.75 -11.75
N LEU A 141 -1.15 15.10 -10.52
CA LEU A 141 -1.95 14.23 -9.67
C LEU A 141 -3.34 13.96 -10.25
N LEU A 142 -3.98 14.96 -10.86
CA LEU A 142 -5.28 14.79 -11.52
C LEU A 142 -5.17 13.94 -12.79
N ILE A 143 -4.13 14.15 -13.61
CA ILE A 143 -3.85 13.30 -14.78
C ILE A 143 -3.64 11.86 -14.33
N LEU A 144 -2.81 11.65 -13.30
CA LEU A 144 -2.56 10.32 -12.74
C LEU A 144 -3.85 9.70 -12.20
N ALA A 145 -4.65 10.45 -11.45
CA ALA A 145 -5.89 9.97 -10.87
C ALA A 145 -6.88 9.52 -11.95
N LEU A 146 -7.03 10.31 -13.02
CA LEU A 146 -7.90 9.98 -14.15
C LEU A 146 -7.38 8.74 -14.90
N ALA A 147 -6.10 8.69 -15.22
CA ALA A 147 -5.49 7.55 -15.91
C ALA A 147 -5.59 6.27 -15.07
N ALA A 148 -5.29 6.35 -13.78
CA ALA A 148 -5.41 5.25 -12.84
C ALA A 148 -6.86 4.78 -12.69
N ALA A 149 -7.84 5.69 -12.64
CA ALA A 149 -9.25 5.36 -12.54
C ALA A 149 -9.75 4.59 -13.77
N ILE A 150 -9.40 5.07 -14.98
CA ILE A 150 -9.78 4.43 -16.25
C ILE A 150 -9.10 3.05 -16.36
N PHE A 151 -7.80 2.99 -16.11
CA PHE A 151 -7.03 1.74 -16.16
C PHE A 151 -7.57 0.70 -15.17
N SER A 152 -7.79 1.11 -13.92
CA SER A 152 -8.31 0.22 -12.87
C SER A 152 -9.72 -0.25 -13.22
N TYR A 153 -10.59 0.62 -13.72
CA TYR A 153 -11.93 0.22 -14.14
C TYR A 153 -11.87 -0.83 -15.25
N TRP A 154 -11.09 -0.57 -16.30
CA TRP A 154 -10.88 -1.51 -17.40
C TRP A 154 -10.38 -2.87 -16.91
N LEU A 155 -9.33 -2.89 -16.08
CA LEU A 155 -8.73 -4.12 -15.56
C LEU A 155 -9.74 -4.93 -14.74
N LEU A 156 -10.50 -4.28 -13.86
CA LEU A 156 -11.39 -4.98 -12.92
C LEU A 156 -12.69 -5.42 -13.59
N HIS A 157 -13.24 -4.60 -14.48
CA HIS A 157 -14.46 -4.94 -15.22
C HIS A 157 -14.21 -6.06 -16.22
N THR A 158 -13.11 -6.03 -16.97
CA THR A 158 -12.76 -7.11 -17.91
C THR A 158 -12.51 -8.44 -17.20
N SER A 159 -11.92 -8.41 -16.00
CA SER A 159 -11.60 -9.62 -15.23
C SER A 159 -12.77 -10.19 -14.44
N PHE A 160 -13.70 -9.36 -13.93
CA PHE A 160 -14.83 -9.82 -13.13
C PHE A 160 -16.03 -8.88 -13.26
N HIS A 161 -17.10 -9.34 -13.88
CA HIS A 161 -18.33 -8.58 -14.05
C HIS A 161 -19.56 -9.50 -14.11
N GLU A 162 -20.74 -8.90 -13.99
CA GLU A 162 -22.00 -9.58 -14.24
C GLU A 162 -22.44 -9.34 -15.68
N ALA A 163 -22.86 -10.39 -16.37
CA ALA A 163 -23.49 -10.31 -17.68
C ALA A 163 -24.50 -11.45 -17.84
N ASP A 164 -25.68 -11.14 -18.38
CA ASP A 164 -26.76 -12.10 -18.64
C ASP A 164 -27.23 -12.86 -17.38
N GLY A 165 -27.15 -12.23 -16.21
CA GLY A 165 -27.52 -12.85 -14.92
C GLY A 165 -26.46 -13.79 -14.34
N TYR A 166 -25.30 -13.92 -15.01
CA TYR A 166 -24.17 -14.74 -14.53
C TYR A 166 -22.99 -13.87 -14.14
N LEU A 167 -22.29 -14.29 -13.08
CA LEU A 167 -20.98 -13.74 -12.75
C LEU A 167 -19.93 -14.35 -13.68
N ARG A 168 -19.28 -13.49 -14.46
CA ARG A 168 -18.19 -13.85 -15.37
C ARG A 168 -16.86 -13.50 -14.71
N ALA A 169 -15.96 -14.48 -14.65
CA ALA A 169 -14.58 -14.30 -14.23
C ALA A 169 -13.66 -14.72 -15.38
N GLY A 170 -12.60 -13.94 -15.62
CA GLY A 170 -11.56 -14.32 -16.58
C GLY A 170 -10.84 -15.60 -16.15
N ALA A 171 -10.40 -16.40 -17.12
CA ALA A 171 -9.70 -17.67 -16.83
C ALA A 171 -8.43 -17.46 -15.97
N SER A 172 -7.74 -16.32 -16.14
CA SER A 172 -6.53 -15.99 -15.38
C SER A 172 -6.78 -15.59 -13.91
N VAL A 173 -8.03 -15.26 -13.55
CA VAL A 173 -8.40 -14.75 -12.22
C VAL A 173 -9.33 -15.69 -11.45
N PHE A 174 -9.95 -16.67 -12.12
CA PHE A 174 -11.01 -17.50 -11.56
C PHE A 174 -10.56 -18.31 -10.32
N SER A 175 -9.33 -18.83 -10.33
CA SER A 175 -8.79 -19.63 -9.22
C SER A 175 -8.71 -18.85 -7.91
N ASP A 176 -8.28 -17.58 -7.96
CA ASP A 176 -8.24 -16.68 -6.80
C ASP A 176 -9.62 -16.11 -6.47
N LEU A 177 -10.43 -15.77 -7.48
CA LEU A 177 -11.76 -15.19 -7.26
C LEU A 177 -12.78 -16.17 -6.67
N SER A 178 -12.64 -17.46 -6.93
CA SER A 178 -13.51 -18.49 -6.34
C SER A 178 -13.51 -18.47 -4.80
N PRO A 179 -12.36 -18.60 -4.12
CA PRO A 179 -12.31 -18.48 -2.67
C PRO A 179 -12.62 -17.06 -2.18
N HIS A 180 -12.29 -16.00 -2.94
CA HIS A 180 -12.61 -14.61 -2.54
C HIS A 180 -14.11 -14.35 -2.51
N THR A 181 -14.84 -14.83 -3.53
CA THR A 181 -16.30 -14.70 -3.60
C THR A 181 -16.98 -15.59 -2.57
N ALA A 182 -16.47 -16.80 -2.33
CA ALA A 182 -16.96 -17.67 -1.27
C ALA A 182 -16.82 -17.03 0.12
N LEU A 183 -15.64 -16.49 0.45
CA LEU A 183 -15.41 -15.77 1.71
C LEU A 183 -16.34 -14.56 1.84
N THR A 184 -16.41 -13.73 0.80
CA THR A 184 -17.25 -12.52 0.78
C THR A 184 -18.73 -12.87 0.98
N SER A 185 -19.22 -13.90 0.30
CA SER A 185 -20.60 -14.39 0.43
C SER A 185 -20.88 -14.94 1.83
N ALA A 186 -19.95 -15.73 2.37
CA ALA A 186 -20.08 -16.31 3.72
C ALA A 186 -20.14 -15.22 4.81
N PHE A 187 -19.32 -14.17 4.71
CA PHE A 187 -19.43 -13.01 5.61
C PHE A 187 -20.75 -12.25 5.42
N ALA A 188 -21.19 -12.04 4.18
CA ALA A 188 -22.45 -11.35 3.89
C ALA A 188 -23.67 -12.08 4.48
N GLN A 189 -23.60 -13.41 4.55
CA GLN A 189 -24.61 -14.29 5.14
C GLN A 189 -24.41 -14.51 6.64
N GLY A 190 -23.44 -13.84 7.28
CA GLY A 190 -23.13 -14.03 8.70
C GLY A 190 -22.75 -15.47 9.06
N ALA A 191 -22.29 -16.25 8.09
CA ALA A 191 -21.98 -17.67 8.27
C ALA A 191 -20.52 -17.90 8.68
N ASN A 192 -19.66 -16.88 8.64
CA ASN A 192 -18.21 -17.02 8.78
C ASN A 192 -17.63 -16.25 9.97
N ILE A 193 -18.29 -16.31 11.13
CA ILE A 193 -17.80 -15.75 12.40
C ILE A 193 -18.07 -16.79 13.50
N PRO A 194 -17.05 -17.52 14.01
CA PRO A 194 -15.62 -17.36 13.72
C PRO A 194 -15.25 -17.65 12.25
N PRO A 195 -14.18 -17.03 11.72
CA PRO A 195 -13.84 -17.13 10.31
C PRO A 195 -13.11 -18.44 10.00
N ASP A 196 -13.51 -19.07 8.91
CA ASP A 196 -12.95 -20.32 8.40
C ASP A 196 -12.88 -20.31 6.87
N TYR A 197 -12.17 -21.29 6.29
CA TYR A 197 -12.21 -21.51 4.84
C TYR A 197 -13.56 -22.11 4.43
N PRO A 198 -14.33 -21.47 3.54
CA PRO A 198 -15.62 -22.01 3.09
C PRO A 198 -15.50 -23.38 2.40
N HIS A 199 -14.32 -23.71 1.88
CA HIS A 199 -14.05 -24.96 1.17
C HIS A 199 -13.35 -26.03 2.03
N PHE A 200 -12.80 -25.65 3.19
CA PHE A 200 -12.00 -26.52 4.07
C PHE A 200 -12.35 -26.21 5.53
N ALA A 201 -13.55 -26.62 5.95
CA ALA A 201 -14.04 -26.32 7.29
C ALA A 201 -13.24 -27.04 8.38
N ALA A 202 -13.20 -26.44 9.56
CA ALA A 202 -12.57 -26.88 10.81
C ALA A 202 -11.04 -26.76 10.91
N ASP A 203 -10.34 -26.28 9.88
CA ASP A 203 -8.88 -26.09 9.92
C ASP A 203 -8.47 -24.67 10.36
N GLY A 204 -9.43 -23.76 10.52
CA GLY A 204 -9.17 -22.35 10.78
C GLY A 204 -8.65 -21.65 9.52
N ILE A 205 -8.48 -20.33 9.60
CA ILE A 205 -8.11 -19.51 8.43
C ILE A 205 -6.69 -18.93 8.55
N ASN A 206 -5.82 -19.40 7.66
CA ASN A 206 -4.46 -18.86 7.46
C ASN A 206 -4.44 -17.64 6.53
N TYR A 207 -5.56 -17.38 5.84
CA TYR A 207 -5.68 -16.29 4.87
C TYR A 207 -6.15 -14.99 5.52
N HIS A 208 -5.58 -13.86 5.08
CA HIS A 208 -6.06 -12.54 5.48
C HIS A 208 -7.47 -12.28 4.93
N PHE A 209 -8.46 -12.21 5.83
CA PHE A 209 -9.87 -12.18 5.42
C PHE A 209 -10.56 -10.82 5.58
N PHE A 210 -9.95 -9.84 6.27
CA PHE A 210 -10.65 -8.59 6.62
C PHE A 210 -11.12 -7.78 5.40
N PHE A 211 -10.40 -7.84 4.28
CA PHE A 211 -10.85 -7.22 3.04
C PHE A 211 -12.18 -7.82 2.55
N PHE A 212 -12.31 -9.16 2.61
CA PHE A 212 -13.52 -9.87 2.20
C PHE A 212 -14.64 -9.72 3.23
N HIS A 213 -14.31 -9.53 4.50
CA HIS A 213 -15.29 -9.12 5.51
C HIS A 213 -15.87 -7.74 5.18
N LEU A 214 -15.04 -6.74 4.87
CA LEU A 214 -15.53 -5.42 4.43
C LEU A 214 -16.38 -5.56 3.15
N ALA A 215 -15.94 -6.33 2.17
CA ALA A 215 -16.74 -6.61 0.97
C ALA A 215 -18.09 -7.28 1.33
N GLY A 216 -18.09 -8.23 2.26
CA GLY A 216 -19.27 -8.92 2.76
C GLY A 216 -20.26 -7.97 3.43
N MET A 217 -19.77 -6.99 4.20
CA MET A 217 -20.61 -5.91 4.77
C MET A 217 -21.26 -5.05 3.68
N LEU A 218 -20.57 -4.79 2.57
CA LEU A 218 -21.16 -4.06 1.45
C LEU A 218 -22.25 -4.89 0.76
N VAL A 219 -22.00 -6.20 0.59
CA VAL A 219 -22.97 -7.13 0.02
C VAL A 219 -24.21 -7.27 0.90
N SER A 220 -24.04 -7.47 2.21
CA SER A 220 -25.16 -7.48 3.16
C SER A 220 -25.90 -6.14 3.21
N GLY A 221 -25.22 -5.04 2.87
CA GLY A 221 -25.80 -3.71 2.68
C GLY A 221 -26.48 -3.46 1.31
N GLY A 222 -26.55 -4.50 0.48
CA GLY A 222 -27.28 -4.54 -0.78
C GLY A 222 -26.46 -4.17 -2.03
N LEU A 223 -25.12 -4.21 -1.97
CA LEU A 223 -24.31 -4.16 -3.20
C LEU A 223 -24.21 -5.56 -3.83
N PRO A 224 -24.26 -5.69 -5.17
CA PRO A 224 -23.85 -6.91 -5.84
C PRO A 224 -22.39 -7.28 -5.50
N ILE A 225 -22.10 -8.58 -5.38
CA ILE A 225 -20.76 -9.06 -4.97
C ILE A 225 -19.64 -8.60 -5.91
N HIS A 226 -19.90 -8.57 -7.22
CA HIS A 226 -18.93 -8.08 -8.19
C HIS A 226 -18.62 -6.60 -7.99
N LEU A 227 -19.63 -5.78 -7.71
CA LEU A 227 -19.45 -4.35 -7.46
C LEU A 227 -18.75 -4.10 -6.12
N ALA A 228 -19.08 -4.85 -5.07
CA ALA A 228 -18.42 -4.72 -3.77
C ALA A 228 -16.91 -4.98 -3.85
N LEU A 229 -16.51 -6.08 -4.50
CA LEU A 229 -15.10 -6.43 -4.70
C LEU A 229 -14.39 -5.47 -5.67
N ASN A 230 -15.03 -5.14 -6.79
CA ASN A 230 -14.46 -4.24 -7.80
C ASN A 230 -14.28 -2.83 -7.25
N LEU A 231 -15.25 -2.29 -6.51
CA LEU A 231 -15.19 -0.93 -5.96
C LEU A 231 -14.04 -0.77 -4.95
N LEU A 232 -13.90 -1.71 -4.02
CA LEU A 232 -12.82 -1.68 -3.03
C LEU A 232 -11.45 -1.83 -3.71
N THR A 233 -11.32 -2.74 -4.66
CA THR A 233 -10.07 -2.94 -5.41
C THR A 233 -9.74 -1.72 -6.27
N TRP A 234 -10.74 -1.14 -6.94
CA TRP A 234 -10.60 0.05 -7.77
C TRP A 234 -10.08 1.22 -6.95
N PHE A 235 -10.71 1.46 -5.79
CA PHE A 235 -10.27 2.49 -4.88
C PHE A 235 -8.86 2.21 -4.37
N GLY A 236 -8.53 0.94 -4.07
CA GLY A 236 -7.20 0.50 -3.65
C GLY A 236 -6.12 0.81 -4.68
N LEU A 237 -6.36 0.44 -5.94
CA LEU A 237 -5.41 0.61 -7.05
C LEU A 237 -5.21 2.09 -7.40
N VAL A 238 -6.30 2.87 -7.46
CA VAL A 238 -6.21 4.33 -7.66
C VAL A 238 -5.44 5.00 -6.52
N SER A 239 -5.76 4.66 -5.27
CA SER A 239 -5.06 5.19 -4.09
C SER A 239 -3.58 4.86 -4.13
N PHE A 240 -3.23 3.59 -4.36
CA PHE A 240 -1.86 3.11 -4.44
C PHE A 240 -1.05 3.90 -5.46
N LEU A 241 -1.54 4.06 -6.69
CA LEU A 241 -0.81 4.74 -7.75
C LEU A 241 -0.61 6.23 -7.44
N ILE A 242 -1.64 6.92 -6.92
CA ILE A 242 -1.54 8.33 -6.52
C ILE A 242 -0.53 8.51 -5.39
N LEU A 243 -0.58 7.66 -4.36
CA LEU A 243 0.30 7.72 -3.21
C LEU A 243 1.76 7.38 -3.59
N LEU A 244 1.97 6.43 -4.51
CA LEU A 244 3.28 6.15 -5.09
C LEU A 244 3.82 7.36 -5.86
N GLY A 245 2.98 8.04 -6.65
CA GLY A 245 3.34 9.28 -7.33
C GLY A 245 3.72 10.41 -6.37
N LEU A 246 2.98 10.56 -5.27
CA LEU A 246 3.29 11.53 -4.20
C LEU A 246 4.61 11.20 -3.49
N LEU A 247 4.86 9.93 -3.19
CA LEU A 247 6.11 9.47 -2.60
C LEU A 247 7.29 9.72 -3.55
N ALA A 248 7.10 9.45 -4.85
CA ALA A 248 8.10 9.72 -5.88
C ALA A 248 8.42 11.21 -5.99
N TRP A 249 7.39 12.08 -6.01
CA TRP A 249 7.56 13.53 -5.96
C TRP A 249 8.36 13.95 -4.72
N ARG A 250 7.99 13.44 -3.55
CA ARG A 250 8.63 13.82 -2.29
C ARG A 250 10.11 13.46 -2.24
N LEU A 251 10.48 12.28 -2.75
CA LEU A 251 11.87 11.80 -2.71
C LEU A 251 12.76 12.42 -3.80
N THR A 252 12.18 12.76 -4.96
CA THR A 252 12.96 13.22 -6.12
C THR A 252 12.85 14.72 -6.39
N GLY A 253 11.78 15.37 -5.92
CA GLY A 253 11.46 16.77 -6.21
C GLY A 253 11.09 17.06 -7.67
N ARG A 254 10.84 16.03 -8.49
CA ARG A 254 10.57 16.18 -9.93
C ARG A 254 9.12 15.90 -10.27
N ARG A 255 8.49 16.83 -10.99
CA ARG A 255 7.05 16.76 -11.29
C ARG A 255 6.68 15.52 -12.10
N GLY A 256 7.50 15.17 -13.09
CA GLY A 256 7.25 14.02 -13.97
C GLY A 256 7.30 12.66 -13.27
N THR A 257 7.95 12.54 -12.11
CA THR A 257 8.00 11.24 -11.39
C THR A 257 6.65 10.86 -10.83
N ILE A 258 5.73 11.83 -10.65
CA ILE A 258 4.34 11.56 -10.27
C ILE A 258 3.69 10.58 -11.26
N LEU A 259 3.97 10.73 -12.56
CA LEU A 259 3.40 9.87 -13.60
C LEU A 259 4.32 8.68 -13.91
N LEU A 260 5.63 8.93 -14.01
CA LEU A 260 6.58 7.93 -14.50
C LEU A 260 6.84 6.80 -13.48
N ALA A 261 6.87 7.07 -12.17
CA ALA A 261 7.08 6.00 -11.19
C ALA A 261 5.91 5.00 -11.14
N PRO A 262 4.63 5.44 -11.07
CA PRO A 262 3.49 4.52 -11.20
C PRO A 262 3.45 3.77 -12.54
N PHE A 263 3.78 4.44 -13.64
CA PHE A 263 3.86 3.79 -14.95
C PHE A 263 4.88 2.64 -14.95
N LEU A 264 6.12 2.90 -14.51
CA LEU A 264 7.16 1.87 -14.42
C LEU A 264 6.85 0.76 -13.41
N ALA A 265 6.05 1.06 -12.38
CA ALA A 265 5.61 0.05 -11.39
C ALA A 265 4.54 -0.90 -11.95
N ILE A 266 3.68 -0.42 -12.84
CA ILE A 266 2.65 -1.23 -13.53
C ILE A 266 3.24 -1.98 -14.73
N PHE A 267 4.10 -1.31 -15.52
CA PHE A 267 4.71 -1.84 -16.72
C PHE A 267 6.15 -2.27 -16.45
N ARG A 268 6.32 -3.54 -16.10
CA ARG A 268 7.63 -4.14 -15.79
C ARG A 268 8.54 -4.16 -17.03
N SER A 269 9.83 -3.87 -16.81
CA SER A 269 10.90 -4.19 -17.77
C SER A 269 11.24 -5.66 -17.61
N SER A 270 10.89 -6.53 -18.55
CA SER A 270 11.26 -7.95 -18.54
C SER A 270 11.97 -8.29 -19.84
N LEU A 271 12.96 -9.19 -19.82
CA LEU A 271 13.62 -9.67 -21.06
C LEU A 271 12.74 -10.61 -21.86
N ALA A 272 11.76 -11.22 -21.21
CA ALA A 272 10.77 -12.12 -21.78
C ALA A 272 10.14 -11.60 -23.08
N PHE A 273 9.88 -10.29 -23.18
CA PHE A 273 9.33 -9.69 -24.40
C PHE A 273 10.27 -9.87 -25.60
N PHE A 274 11.58 -9.75 -25.42
CA PHE A 274 12.55 -9.92 -26.49
C PHE A 274 12.70 -11.39 -26.89
N SER A 275 12.71 -12.32 -25.94
CA SER A 275 12.67 -13.77 -26.20
C SER A 275 11.42 -14.15 -27.00
N PHE A 276 10.25 -13.65 -26.57
CA PHE A 276 8.98 -13.85 -27.25
C PHE A 276 8.94 -13.22 -28.65
N LEU A 277 9.47 -12.00 -28.80
CA LEU A 277 9.54 -11.33 -30.09
C LEU A 277 10.45 -12.09 -31.06
N ALA A 278 11.61 -12.57 -30.60
CA ALA A 278 12.52 -13.37 -31.40
C ALA A 278 11.87 -14.68 -31.86
N GLY A 279 11.17 -15.38 -30.95
CA GLY A 279 10.37 -16.56 -31.29
C GLY A 279 9.27 -16.23 -32.30
N SER A 280 8.52 -15.16 -32.08
CA SER A 280 7.43 -14.72 -32.96
C SER A 280 7.93 -14.35 -34.37
N ILE A 281 9.11 -13.75 -34.49
CA ILE A 281 9.76 -13.48 -35.78
C ILE A 281 10.13 -14.78 -36.48
N ARG A 282 10.75 -15.73 -35.75
CA ARG A 282 11.10 -17.05 -36.30
C ARG A 282 9.87 -17.79 -36.81
N ASP A 283 8.81 -17.83 -36.02
CA ASP A 283 7.58 -18.52 -36.39
C ASP A 283 6.83 -17.77 -37.49
N SER A 284 6.92 -16.44 -37.55
CA SER A 284 6.32 -15.63 -38.63
C SER A 284 6.95 -15.94 -39.98
N LEU A 285 8.27 -16.19 -40.02
CA LEU A 285 8.98 -16.61 -41.21
C LEU A 285 8.56 -18.02 -41.68
N GLN A 286 8.15 -18.88 -40.76
CA GLN A 286 7.71 -20.24 -41.06
C GLN A 286 6.25 -20.32 -41.50
N ASP A 287 5.36 -19.63 -40.78
CA ASP A 287 3.91 -19.76 -40.97
C ASP A 287 3.33 -18.71 -41.94
N GLN A 288 4.15 -17.77 -42.42
CA GLN A 288 3.76 -16.60 -43.23
C GLN A 288 2.70 -15.67 -42.57
N ILE A 289 2.42 -15.87 -41.28
CA ILE A 289 1.57 -14.98 -40.49
C ILE A 289 2.42 -13.81 -40.02
N PRO A 290 2.02 -12.54 -40.26
CA PRO A 290 2.77 -11.38 -39.81
C PRO A 290 3.02 -11.35 -38.29
N VAL A 291 4.20 -10.92 -37.87
CA VAL A 291 4.57 -10.81 -36.44
C VAL A 291 3.56 -10.00 -35.65
N TRP A 292 3.05 -8.88 -36.19
CA TRP A 292 2.08 -8.05 -35.49
C TRP A 292 0.81 -8.82 -35.13
N GLU A 293 0.40 -9.78 -35.95
CA GLU A 293 -0.82 -10.55 -35.73
C GLU A 293 -0.61 -11.55 -34.58
N LYS A 294 0.57 -12.16 -34.53
CA LYS A 294 0.98 -13.03 -33.42
C LYS A 294 1.09 -12.25 -32.10
N LEU A 295 1.62 -11.02 -32.15
CA LEU A 295 1.70 -10.14 -30.97
C LEU A 295 0.30 -9.74 -30.46
N LEU A 296 -0.64 -9.40 -31.36
CA LEU A 296 -1.99 -8.95 -30.98
C LEU A 296 -2.91 -10.10 -30.54
N ARG A 297 -2.71 -11.32 -31.05
CA ARG A 297 -3.55 -12.48 -30.73
C ARG A 297 -3.05 -13.30 -29.53
N HIS A 298 -1.92 -12.93 -28.94
CA HIS A 298 -1.35 -13.68 -27.82
C HIS A 298 -2.27 -13.63 -26.59
N SER A 299 -2.58 -14.81 -26.03
CA SER A 299 -3.52 -14.99 -24.92
C SER A 299 -2.89 -15.60 -23.67
N HIS A 300 -1.58 -15.82 -23.66
CA HIS A 300 -0.85 -16.41 -22.53
C HIS A 300 0.06 -15.37 -21.84
N PHE A 301 0.68 -15.76 -20.74
CA PHE A 301 1.70 -14.92 -20.10
C PHE A 301 3.06 -15.19 -20.77
N ILE A 302 3.82 -14.12 -20.99
CA ILE A 302 5.13 -14.17 -21.63
C ILE A 302 6.20 -14.13 -20.55
N GLY A 303 7.03 -15.18 -20.47
CA GLY A 303 8.25 -15.19 -19.67
C GLY A 303 8.76 -16.57 -19.31
N ASP A 304 10.06 -16.59 -19.02
CA ASP A 304 10.86 -17.80 -18.81
C ASP A 304 11.15 -18.04 -17.32
N THR A 305 10.55 -17.26 -16.43
CA THR A 305 10.73 -17.44 -14.98
C THR A 305 9.77 -18.51 -14.42
N PRO A 306 10.15 -19.21 -13.34
CA PRO A 306 9.26 -20.15 -12.67
C PRO A 306 7.91 -19.53 -12.33
N LYS A 307 6.83 -20.23 -12.66
CA LYS A 307 5.44 -19.83 -12.39
C LYS A 307 5.00 -18.54 -13.10
N GLU A 308 5.61 -18.18 -14.23
CA GLU A 308 5.14 -17.04 -15.04
C GLU A 308 3.70 -17.22 -15.54
N ASP A 309 3.28 -18.46 -15.79
CA ASP A 309 1.93 -18.86 -16.19
C ASP A 309 0.85 -18.49 -15.15
N TRP A 310 1.24 -18.22 -13.91
CA TRP A 310 0.32 -17.77 -12.86
C TRP A 310 0.06 -16.27 -12.92
N GLY A 311 0.76 -15.54 -13.80
CA GLY A 311 0.58 -14.09 -13.99
C GLY A 311 1.04 -13.25 -12.79
N LEU A 312 1.90 -13.81 -11.92
CA LEU A 312 2.40 -13.17 -10.69
C LEU A 312 3.15 -11.87 -10.95
N TRP A 313 3.77 -11.76 -12.12
CA TRP A 313 4.66 -10.65 -12.48
C TRP A 313 4.07 -9.67 -13.49
N SER A 314 2.81 -9.91 -13.90
CA SER A 314 2.09 -9.07 -14.84
C SER A 314 1.04 -8.21 -14.13
N ILE A 315 0.32 -7.40 -14.89
CA ILE A 315 -0.82 -6.61 -14.40
C ILE A 315 -1.89 -7.53 -13.76
N ASN A 316 -1.93 -8.81 -14.14
CA ASN A 316 -2.91 -9.79 -13.66
C ASN A 316 -2.90 -9.94 -12.12
N VAL A 317 -1.76 -9.78 -11.46
CA VAL A 317 -1.66 -9.89 -10.00
C VAL A 317 -2.59 -8.91 -9.26
N TYR A 318 -2.82 -7.71 -9.82
CA TYR A 318 -3.72 -6.71 -9.24
C TYR A 318 -5.21 -7.05 -9.49
N ALA A 319 -5.50 -7.88 -10.50
CA ALA A 319 -6.84 -8.39 -10.78
C ALA A 319 -7.15 -9.66 -9.96
N ASN A 320 -6.17 -10.56 -9.82
CA ASN A 320 -6.24 -11.77 -9.03
C ASN A 320 -6.33 -11.46 -7.53
N GLN A 321 -5.35 -10.74 -7.00
CA GLN A 321 -5.26 -10.43 -5.57
C GLN A 321 -5.96 -9.11 -5.27
N ARG A 322 -7.30 -9.12 -5.29
CA ARG A 322 -8.18 -7.95 -5.11
C ARG A 322 -7.87 -7.08 -3.88
N HIS A 323 -7.33 -7.67 -2.83
CA HIS A 323 -6.96 -7.00 -1.58
C HIS A 323 -5.53 -6.41 -1.60
N LEU A 324 -4.64 -6.86 -2.50
CA LEU A 324 -3.25 -6.40 -2.57
C LEU A 324 -3.13 -4.89 -2.88
N PRO A 325 -3.84 -4.29 -3.85
CA PRO A 325 -3.75 -2.85 -4.11
C PRO A 325 -4.09 -2.00 -2.88
N THR A 326 -5.08 -2.42 -2.09
CA THR A 326 -5.44 -1.77 -0.82
C THR A 326 -4.28 -1.77 0.17
N ALA A 327 -3.64 -2.93 0.34
CA ALA A 327 -2.50 -3.05 1.23
C ALA A 327 -1.28 -2.24 0.73
N LEU A 328 -1.03 -2.21 -0.58
CA LEU A 328 0.02 -1.37 -1.18
C LEU A 328 -0.25 0.13 -0.97
N ALA A 329 -1.51 0.57 -1.03
CA ALA A 329 -1.88 1.94 -0.69
C ALA A 329 -1.54 2.27 0.77
N VAL A 330 -1.86 1.37 1.70
CA VAL A 330 -1.47 1.50 3.13
C VAL A 330 0.04 1.54 3.29
N LEU A 331 0.79 0.72 2.56
CA LEU A 331 2.25 0.76 2.58
C LEU A 331 2.79 2.13 2.11
N MET A 332 2.25 2.69 1.03
CA MET A 332 2.65 4.03 0.56
C MET A 332 2.34 5.11 1.60
N ILE A 333 1.18 5.02 2.28
CA ILE A 333 0.82 5.91 3.39
C ILE A 333 1.85 5.82 4.51
N ILE A 334 2.20 4.60 4.95
CA ILE A 334 3.19 4.36 6.00
C ILE A 334 4.54 5.01 5.63
N LEU A 335 5.02 4.81 4.41
CA LEU A 335 6.29 5.37 3.94
C LEU A 335 6.23 6.90 3.84
N LEU A 336 5.10 7.47 3.39
CA LEU A 336 4.88 8.92 3.37
C LEU A 336 4.86 9.51 4.78
N LEU A 337 4.14 8.90 5.73
CA LEU A 337 4.12 9.36 7.13
C LEU A 337 5.51 9.37 7.76
N GLN A 338 6.35 8.38 7.43
CA GLN A 338 7.68 8.23 8.03
C GLN A 338 8.79 8.98 7.30
N SER A 339 8.52 9.48 6.11
CA SER A 339 9.50 10.23 5.32
C SER A 339 9.91 11.57 5.94
N ASP A 340 9.18 12.10 6.93
CA ASP A 340 9.59 13.26 7.75
C ASP A 340 10.69 12.91 8.77
N ASN A 341 10.80 11.64 9.15
CA ASN A 341 11.74 11.21 10.17
C ASN A 341 13.12 10.88 9.59
N ILE A 342 13.30 10.93 8.28
CA ILE A 342 14.57 10.59 7.62
C ILE A 342 15.59 11.71 7.86
N ARG A 343 16.68 11.40 8.58
CA ARG A 343 17.79 12.35 8.73
C ARG A 343 18.47 12.60 7.40
N SER A 344 18.77 13.87 7.11
CA SER A 344 19.73 14.20 6.06
C SER A 344 21.13 13.83 6.52
N PHE A 345 21.59 12.63 6.19
CA PHE A 345 22.99 12.27 6.36
C PHE A 345 23.83 13.07 5.35
N ARG A 346 24.42 14.20 5.79
CA ARG A 346 25.54 14.82 5.05
C ARG A 346 26.78 13.96 5.27
N THR A 347 26.96 12.98 4.39
CA THR A 347 28.17 12.16 4.32
C THR A 347 29.30 12.98 3.70
N GLU A 348 29.92 13.86 4.48
CA GLU A 348 31.11 14.61 4.02
C GLU A 348 32.38 14.30 4.80
N ASN A 349 32.38 13.42 5.82
CA ASN A 349 33.62 13.08 6.55
C ASN A 349 33.76 11.59 6.90
N SER A 350 35.02 11.13 6.94
CA SER A 350 35.48 9.78 7.31
C SER A 350 35.10 9.34 8.73
N SER A 351 34.56 10.24 9.56
CA SER A 351 33.99 9.95 10.89
C SER A 351 32.49 9.62 10.88
N ALA A 352 31.85 9.50 9.70
CA ALA A 352 30.40 9.31 9.57
C ALA A 352 29.86 8.07 10.31
N LEU A 353 30.58 6.94 10.27
CA LEU A 353 30.14 5.72 10.96
C LEU A 353 30.20 5.87 12.49
N LYS A 354 31.28 6.47 13.02
CA LYS A 354 31.44 6.73 14.46
C LYS A 354 30.41 7.77 14.93
N SER A 355 30.15 8.79 14.14
CA SER A 355 29.09 9.79 14.38
C SER A 355 27.68 9.16 14.34
N TRP A 356 27.42 8.23 13.42
CA TRP A 356 26.17 7.49 13.36
C TRP A 356 25.99 6.56 14.56
N LEU A 357 27.01 5.80 14.95
CA LEU A 357 26.98 4.92 16.12
C LEU A 357 26.79 5.71 17.42
N THR A 358 27.54 6.79 17.61
CA THR A 358 27.38 7.65 18.81
C THR A 358 26.03 8.37 18.80
N GLY A 359 25.55 8.79 17.63
CA GLY A 359 24.20 9.31 17.45
C GLY A 359 23.11 8.24 17.54
N TRP A 360 23.44 6.95 17.55
CA TRP A 360 22.42 5.92 17.63
C TRP A 360 21.81 5.84 19.04
N LEU A 361 22.64 6.02 20.06
CA LEU A 361 22.29 5.87 21.46
C LEU A 361 21.82 7.19 22.11
N LYS A 362 21.88 8.32 21.40
CA LYS A 362 21.44 9.61 21.95
C LYS A 362 19.93 9.65 22.12
N ARG A 363 19.49 10.03 23.31
CA ARG A 363 18.09 10.13 23.73
C ARG A 363 17.23 10.97 22.78
N ASP A 364 17.76 12.09 22.29
CA ASP A 364 17.05 13.06 21.44
C ASP A 364 16.51 12.45 20.14
N TYR A 365 17.12 11.37 19.68
CA TYR A 365 16.73 10.68 18.45
C TYR A 365 15.74 9.54 18.68
N TRP A 366 15.65 9.04 19.90
CA TRP A 366 14.66 8.05 20.31
C TRP A 366 13.35 8.71 20.70
N LEU A 367 13.45 9.82 21.43
CA LEU A 367 12.34 10.60 21.96
C LEU A 367 12.42 12.00 21.35
N THR A 368 11.56 12.33 20.38
CA THR A 368 11.53 13.73 19.94
C THR A 368 10.86 14.62 20.98
N ALA A 369 11.40 15.83 21.10
CA ALA A 369 10.75 16.97 21.73
C ALA A 369 9.77 17.69 20.77
N ALA A 370 9.38 17.07 19.64
CA ALA A 370 8.61 17.69 18.56
C ALA A 370 7.15 17.20 18.55
N PRO A 371 6.25 17.78 19.37
CA PRO A 371 4.84 17.35 19.48
C PRO A 371 4.05 17.40 18.16
N LYS A 372 4.58 18.10 17.14
CA LYS A 372 3.96 18.26 15.82
C LYS A 372 3.81 16.96 15.02
N GLN A 373 4.57 15.91 15.34
CA GLN A 373 4.54 14.62 14.62
C GLN A 373 3.74 13.52 15.33
N ASN A 374 3.21 13.77 16.53
CA ASN A 374 2.47 12.77 17.31
C ASN A 374 1.27 12.19 16.55
N GLY A 375 0.57 13.03 15.76
CA GLY A 375 -0.54 12.58 14.93
C GLY A 375 -0.11 11.62 13.81
N GLN A 376 1.01 11.89 13.14
CA GLN A 376 1.57 10.99 12.13
C GLN A 376 1.95 9.63 12.73
N GLN A 377 2.59 9.64 13.92
CA GLN A 377 2.99 8.41 14.61
C GLN A 377 1.79 7.59 15.10
N LEU A 378 0.74 8.25 15.61
CA LEU A 378 -0.50 7.58 15.98
C LEU A 378 -1.14 6.88 14.77
N ILE A 379 -1.25 7.57 13.64
CA ILE A 379 -1.81 6.99 12.41
C ILE A 379 -0.95 5.81 11.93
N LEU A 380 0.38 5.92 11.97
CA LEU A 380 1.28 4.81 11.66
C LEU A 380 0.96 3.58 12.54
N ILE A 381 0.93 3.76 13.85
CA ILE A 381 0.72 2.66 14.81
C ILE A 381 -0.64 2.00 14.57
N LEU A 382 -1.70 2.79 14.33
CA LEU A 382 -3.02 2.24 14.00
C LEU A 382 -2.98 1.35 12.75
N PHE A 383 -2.32 1.78 11.68
CA PHE A 383 -2.17 0.93 10.49
C PHE A 383 -1.38 -0.35 10.80
N LEU A 384 -0.27 -0.27 11.54
CA LEU A 384 0.54 -1.46 11.87
C LEU A 384 -0.21 -2.48 12.72
N ILE A 385 -1.10 -2.03 13.61
CA ILE A 385 -1.96 -2.91 14.42
C ILE A 385 -2.98 -3.65 13.55
N LEU A 386 -3.55 -2.96 12.56
CA LEU A 386 -4.67 -3.47 11.76
C LEU A 386 -4.21 -4.28 10.54
N LEU A 387 -3.03 -3.99 9.98
CA LEU A 387 -2.57 -4.55 8.71
C LEU A 387 -2.36 -6.09 8.66
N PRO A 388 -2.01 -6.83 9.74
CA PRO A 388 -1.65 -8.25 9.65
C PRO A 388 -2.66 -9.15 8.90
N TYR A 389 -3.94 -9.13 9.27
CA TYR A 389 -5.00 -9.91 8.61
C TYR A 389 -5.75 -9.12 7.51
N TRP A 390 -5.29 -7.91 7.18
CA TRP A 390 -5.65 -7.24 5.94
C TRP A 390 -4.73 -7.69 4.80
N HIS A 391 -3.42 -7.78 5.06
CA HIS A 391 -2.45 -8.43 4.18
C HIS A 391 -1.11 -8.72 4.88
N GLY A 392 -0.84 -10.00 5.17
CA GLY A 392 0.36 -10.42 5.93
C GLY A 392 1.71 -10.06 5.26
N SER A 393 1.88 -10.33 3.96
CA SER A 393 3.15 -10.04 3.27
C SER A 393 3.48 -8.55 3.19
N VAL A 394 2.46 -7.68 3.07
CA VAL A 394 2.65 -6.23 3.06
C VAL A 394 2.94 -5.72 4.46
N PHE A 395 2.30 -6.28 5.50
CA PHE A 395 2.67 -6.00 6.89
C PHE A 395 4.13 -6.32 7.16
N LEU A 396 4.60 -7.51 6.77
CA LEU A 396 6.01 -7.88 6.92
C LEU A 396 6.93 -6.94 6.14
N SER A 397 6.58 -6.60 4.90
CA SER A 397 7.35 -5.63 4.10
C SER A 397 7.42 -4.27 4.79
N ALA A 398 6.32 -3.80 5.39
CA ALA A 398 6.29 -2.56 6.15
C ALA A 398 7.25 -2.64 7.34
N LEU A 399 7.24 -3.72 8.13
CA LEU A 399 8.17 -3.91 9.24
C LEU A 399 9.64 -3.87 8.79
N MET A 400 9.97 -4.54 7.70
CA MET A 400 11.33 -4.57 7.16
C MET A 400 11.79 -3.19 6.68
N LEU A 401 10.94 -2.49 5.94
CA LEU A 401 11.22 -1.13 5.47
C LEU A 401 11.35 -0.17 6.66
N LEU A 402 10.45 -0.24 7.63
CA LEU A 402 10.53 0.60 8.83
C LEU A 402 11.75 0.29 9.70
N PHE A 403 12.18 -0.97 9.78
CA PHE A 403 13.43 -1.35 10.46
C PHE A 403 14.65 -0.70 9.80
N CYS A 404 14.77 -0.82 8.47
CA CYS A 404 15.84 -0.14 7.73
C CYS A 404 15.74 1.39 7.85
N LEU A 405 14.53 1.95 7.88
CA LEU A 405 14.30 3.37 8.07
C LEU A 405 14.72 3.85 9.46
N ALA A 406 14.41 3.06 10.50
CA ALA A 406 14.81 3.33 11.88
C ALA A 406 16.33 3.48 12.01
N MET A 407 17.09 2.91 11.06
CA MET A 407 18.54 3.07 11.04
C MET A 407 19.03 4.51 10.94
N ILE A 408 18.25 5.36 10.27
CA ILE A 408 18.61 6.76 10.09
C ILE A 408 17.47 7.70 10.48
N SER A 409 16.44 7.18 11.15
CA SER A 409 15.30 7.99 11.53
C SER A 409 15.50 8.70 12.85
N ASP A 410 14.82 9.83 13.00
CA ASP A 410 14.39 10.34 14.30
C ASP A 410 13.14 9.56 14.76
N ASN A 411 12.68 9.75 16.01
CA ASN A 411 11.48 9.07 16.54
C ASN A 411 11.53 7.54 16.62
N ARG A 412 12.72 6.97 16.84
CA ARG A 412 12.90 5.50 16.81
C ARG A 412 12.03 4.75 17.80
N LEU A 413 11.68 5.38 18.94
CA LEU A 413 10.78 4.75 19.89
C LEU A 413 9.39 4.49 19.31
N TYR A 414 8.84 5.42 18.52
CA TYR A 414 7.53 5.21 17.89
C TYR A 414 7.57 4.12 16.81
N LEU A 415 8.67 4.03 16.05
CA LEU A 415 8.89 2.94 15.10
C LEU A 415 8.98 1.60 15.82
N LEU A 416 9.71 1.54 16.94
CA LEU A 416 9.83 0.33 17.76
C LEU A 416 8.49 -0.06 18.38
N ILE A 417 7.76 0.89 18.99
CA ILE A 417 6.43 0.66 19.56
C ILE A 417 5.47 0.15 18.48
N GLY A 418 5.43 0.81 17.32
CA GLY A 418 4.59 0.39 16.21
C GLY A 418 4.92 -1.03 15.72
N ALA A 419 6.21 -1.36 15.59
CA ALA A 419 6.65 -2.70 15.22
C ALA A 419 6.24 -3.74 16.28
N VAL A 420 6.52 -3.48 17.56
CA VAL A 420 6.19 -4.40 18.66
C VAL A 420 4.68 -4.63 18.76
N ILE A 421 3.88 -3.57 18.82
CA ILE A 421 2.41 -3.71 18.94
C ILE A 421 1.83 -4.34 17.68
N GLY A 422 2.32 -3.99 16.48
CA GLY A 422 1.91 -4.64 15.24
C GLY A 422 2.21 -6.14 15.23
N THR A 423 3.41 -6.55 15.66
CA THR A 423 3.79 -7.97 15.75
C THR A 423 2.96 -8.70 16.81
N VAL A 424 2.73 -8.10 17.97
CA VAL A 424 1.84 -8.67 19.01
C VAL A 424 0.42 -8.84 18.44
N SER A 425 -0.11 -7.84 17.73
CA SER A 425 -1.40 -7.93 17.05
C SER A 425 -1.44 -9.09 16.05
N ALA A 426 -0.39 -9.25 15.24
CA ALA A 426 -0.29 -10.36 14.28
C ALA A 426 -0.28 -11.73 14.97
N LEU A 427 0.51 -11.89 16.03
CA LEU A 427 0.61 -13.15 16.79
C LEU A 427 -0.70 -13.50 17.51
N LEU A 428 -1.35 -12.52 18.14
CA LEU A 428 -2.65 -12.71 18.79
C LEU A 428 -3.72 -13.11 17.77
N GLN A 429 -3.78 -12.41 16.63
CA GLN A 429 -4.73 -12.77 15.57
C GLN A 429 -4.43 -14.17 14.99
N ASN A 430 -3.16 -14.53 14.80
CA ASN A 430 -2.80 -15.89 14.37
C ASN A 430 -3.27 -16.94 15.38
N GLN A 431 -3.07 -16.71 16.68
CA GLN A 431 -3.55 -17.64 17.72
C GLN A 431 -5.09 -17.76 17.76
N ILE A 432 -5.81 -16.70 17.39
CA ILE A 432 -7.27 -16.67 17.39
C ILE A 432 -7.85 -17.33 16.14
N PHE A 433 -7.24 -17.15 14.97
CA PHE A 433 -7.82 -17.51 13.69
C PHE A 433 -7.21 -18.75 13.03
N SER A 434 -5.96 -19.09 13.35
CA SER A 434 -5.19 -20.13 12.67
C SER A 434 -4.85 -21.27 13.63
N ASN A 435 -5.02 -22.50 13.15
CA ASN A 435 -4.52 -23.70 13.82
C ASN A 435 -3.06 -24.03 13.44
N SER A 436 -2.45 -23.24 12.56
CA SER A 436 -1.08 -23.42 12.10
C SER A 436 -0.09 -22.61 12.94
N PRO A 437 1.13 -23.14 13.18
CA PRO A 437 2.17 -22.35 13.82
C PRO A 437 2.48 -21.12 12.97
N ALA A 438 2.69 -19.97 13.64
CA ALA A 438 2.98 -18.71 12.97
C ALA A 438 4.29 -18.74 12.14
N TRP A 439 5.18 -19.71 12.39
CA TRP A 439 6.47 -19.84 11.73
C TRP A 439 6.78 -21.30 11.38
N PRO A 440 7.38 -21.56 10.20
CA PRO A 440 7.85 -22.89 9.86
C PRO A 440 9.10 -23.27 10.66
N GLY A 441 9.35 -24.57 10.82
CA GLY A 441 10.50 -25.09 11.57
C GLY A 441 11.87 -24.73 10.98
N GLN A 442 11.96 -24.44 9.68
CA GLN A 442 13.18 -23.96 9.02
C GLN A 442 12.88 -22.73 8.15
N ILE A 443 13.20 -21.55 8.68
CA ILE A 443 12.93 -20.27 8.02
C ILE A 443 14.09 -19.88 7.09
N PHE A 444 15.35 -20.03 7.52
CA PHE A 444 16.50 -19.63 6.71
C PHE A 444 16.79 -20.64 5.59
N GLN A 445 16.58 -20.21 4.34
CA GLN A 445 16.75 -21.00 3.13
C GLN A 445 17.34 -20.13 2.01
N PRO A 446 18.67 -19.97 1.94
CA PRO A 446 19.31 -19.17 0.90
C PRO A 446 18.97 -19.63 -0.52
N GLY A 447 18.61 -18.69 -1.38
CA GLY A 447 18.18 -18.94 -2.75
C GLY A 447 16.77 -19.51 -2.87
N PHE A 448 15.91 -19.37 -1.84
CA PHE A 448 14.58 -20.01 -1.77
C PHE A 448 13.73 -19.88 -3.04
N ILE A 449 13.78 -18.73 -3.71
CA ILE A 449 12.95 -18.42 -4.89
C ILE A 449 13.51 -18.95 -6.20
N SER A 450 14.83 -18.99 -6.36
CA SER A 450 15.44 -19.36 -7.63
C SER A 450 15.63 -20.86 -7.74
N GLU A 451 15.38 -21.43 -8.93
CA GLU A 451 15.64 -22.85 -9.20
C GLU A 451 17.10 -23.21 -8.91
N ASN A 452 18.01 -22.38 -9.40
CA ASN A 452 19.42 -22.41 -9.01
C ASN A 452 19.64 -21.47 -7.82
N ARG A 453 19.87 -22.04 -6.63
CA ARG A 453 20.02 -21.31 -5.36
C ARG A 453 21.34 -20.57 -5.19
N SER A 454 22.29 -20.75 -6.12
CA SER A 454 23.57 -20.04 -6.11
C SER A 454 23.41 -18.55 -6.40
N LEU A 455 24.38 -17.71 -6.01
CA LEU A 455 24.36 -16.28 -6.32
C LEU A 455 24.23 -15.99 -7.83
N PRO A 456 24.96 -16.68 -8.75
CA PRO A 456 24.73 -16.54 -10.19
C PRO A 456 23.30 -16.92 -10.61
N GLY A 457 22.72 -17.96 -10.02
CA GLY A 457 21.33 -18.37 -10.28
C GLY A 457 20.31 -17.31 -9.87
N ILE A 458 20.50 -16.70 -8.69
CA ILE A 458 19.68 -15.58 -8.21
C ILE A 458 19.81 -14.38 -9.15
N LEU A 459 21.03 -14.03 -9.56
CA LEU A 459 21.26 -12.90 -10.48
C LEU A 459 20.64 -13.14 -11.85
N HIS A 460 20.74 -14.36 -12.38
CA HIS A 460 20.08 -14.75 -13.63
C HIS A 460 18.56 -14.62 -13.50
N TYR A 461 17.98 -15.16 -12.44
CA TYR A 461 16.55 -15.04 -12.16
C TYR A 461 16.10 -13.57 -12.10
N LEU A 462 16.84 -12.71 -11.40
CA LEU A 462 16.51 -11.28 -11.31
C LEU A 462 16.67 -10.55 -12.64
N LEU A 463 17.67 -10.91 -13.44
CA LEU A 463 17.88 -10.32 -14.75
C LEU A 463 16.76 -10.71 -15.71
N GLU A 464 16.32 -11.97 -15.69
CA GLU A 464 15.18 -12.41 -16.50
C GLU A 464 13.89 -11.69 -16.07
N LEU A 465 13.68 -11.62 -14.74
CA LEU A 465 12.51 -11.00 -14.14
C LEU A 465 12.42 -9.49 -14.41
N THR A 466 13.54 -8.76 -14.32
CA THR A 466 13.55 -7.29 -14.28
C THR A 466 14.27 -6.65 -15.47
N GLY A 467 14.88 -7.44 -16.34
CA GLY A 467 15.61 -6.99 -17.53
C GLY A 467 16.53 -5.81 -17.28
N ILE A 468 16.33 -4.75 -18.07
CA ILE A 468 17.18 -3.54 -18.03
C ILE A 468 17.06 -2.81 -16.67
N LEU A 469 16.00 -3.05 -15.90
CA LEU A 469 15.81 -2.43 -14.59
C LEU A 469 16.96 -2.76 -13.63
N LEU A 470 17.48 -3.99 -13.64
CA LEU A 470 18.54 -4.43 -12.74
C LEU A 470 19.88 -3.69 -12.96
N PRO A 471 20.46 -3.66 -14.17
CA PRO A 471 21.65 -2.84 -14.41
C PRO A 471 21.36 -1.34 -14.23
N LEU A 472 20.15 -0.88 -14.57
CA LEU A 472 19.77 0.52 -14.40
C LEU A 472 19.74 0.93 -12.93
N ILE A 473 19.20 0.13 -12.02
CA ILE A 473 19.17 0.47 -10.59
C ILE A 473 20.59 0.54 -10.01
N ILE A 474 21.52 -0.29 -10.50
CA ILE A 474 22.95 -0.22 -10.13
C ILE A 474 23.57 1.10 -10.61
N ILE A 475 23.32 1.50 -11.87
CA ILE A 475 23.78 2.79 -12.40
C ILE A 475 23.21 3.95 -11.58
N VAL A 476 21.92 3.91 -11.27
CA VAL A 476 21.24 4.93 -10.47
C VAL A 476 21.84 5.01 -9.07
N PHE A 477 22.15 3.86 -8.45
CA PHE A 477 22.83 3.81 -7.16
C PHE A 477 24.21 4.48 -7.22
N LEU A 478 24.99 4.22 -8.27
CA LEU A 478 26.31 4.83 -8.43
C LEU A 478 26.21 6.35 -8.66
N MET A 479 25.25 6.81 -9.47
CA MET A 479 25.15 8.22 -9.89
C MET A 479 24.38 9.12 -8.92
N LEU A 480 23.26 8.66 -8.36
CA LEU A 480 22.36 9.49 -7.53
C LEU A 480 22.60 9.27 -6.04
N LYS A 481 23.65 9.91 -5.50
CA LYS A 481 24.03 9.82 -4.06
C LYS A 481 22.84 10.06 -3.11
N ARG A 482 21.93 10.99 -3.44
CA ARG A 482 20.75 11.32 -2.61
C ARG A 482 19.73 10.17 -2.50
N LEU A 483 19.70 9.25 -3.46
CA LEU A 483 18.72 8.15 -3.51
C LEU A 483 19.32 6.79 -3.12
N ARG A 484 20.63 6.71 -2.85
CA ARG A 484 21.30 5.46 -2.45
C ARG A 484 20.65 4.80 -1.24
N PHE A 485 20.33 5.59 -0.21
CA PHE A 485 19.66 5.06 0.97
C PHE A 485 18.29 4.49 0.62
N TRP A 486 17.52 5.19 -0.23
CA TRP A 486 16.22 4.69 -0.68
C TRP A 486 16.35 3.36 -1.41
N ILE A 487 17.35 3.21 -2.28
CA ILE A 487 17.60 1.96 -3.00
C ILE A 487 17.95 0.82 -2.03
N ILE A 488 18.80 1.08 -1.03
CA ILE A 488 19.14 0.08 0.01
C ILE A 488 17.89 -0.32 0.79
N LEU A 489 17.16 0.68 1.29
CA LEU A 489 15.91 0.50 2.02
C LEU A 489 14.92 -0.35 1.23
N SER A 490 14.62 0.04 -0.02
CA SER A 490 13.64 -0.63 -0.87
C SER A 490 14.08 -2.02 -1.30
N SER A 491 15.37 -2.36 -1.22
CA SER A 491 15.89 -3.70 -1.54
C SER A 491 15.82 -4.68 -0.38
N CYS A 492 15.44 -4.24 0.83
CA CYS A 492 15.34 -5.13 1.98
C CYS A 492 14.29 -6.25 1.77
N PRO A 493 13.06 -5.99 1.29
CA PRO A 493 12.09 -7.04 0.94
C PRO A 493 12.65 -8.07 -0.06
N LEU A 494 13.41 -7.63 -1.06
CA LEU A 494 14.08 -8.51 -2.02
C LEU A 494 15.08 -9.46 -1.36
N VAL A 495 15.97 -8.93 -0.51
CA VAL A 495 16.96 -9.76 0.19
C VAL A 495 16.26 -10.83 1.04
N PHE A 496 15.21 -10.46 1.76
CA PHE A 496 14.46 -11.41 2.57
C PHE A 496 13.78 -12.49 1.72
N ALA A 497 13.21 -12.10 0.57
CA ALA A 497 12.52 -13.00 -0.33
C ALA A 497 13.40 -14.20 -0.74
N PHE A 498 14.71 -13.99 -0.90
CA PHE A 498 15.67 -15.03 -1.26
C PHE A 498 16.33 -15.75 -0.07
N LEU A 499 16.30 -15.17 1.13
CA LEU A 499 16.97 -15.75 2.30
C LEU A 499 16.04 -16.53 3.22
N PHE A 500 14.74 -16.23 3.21
CA PHE A 500 13.80 -16.75 4.20
C PHE A 500 12.54 -17.34 3.56
N SER A 501 12.12 -18.51 4.03
CA SER A 501 10.86 -19.16 3.69
C SER A 501 9.89 -19.04 4.87
N LEU A 502 8.78 -18.35 4.67
CA LEU A 502 7.70 -18.24 5.68
C LEU A 502 6.59 -19.26 5.48
N THR A 503 6.48 -19.76 4.27
CA THR A 503 5.50 -20.75 3.86
C THR A 503 6.18 -21.75 2.95
N PRO A 504 5.69 -23.01 2.91
CA PRO A 504 6.18 -24.00 1.95
C PRO A 504 6.05 -23.52 0.49
N ASP A 505 5.05 -22.67 0.22
CA ASP A 505 4.83 -22.09 -1.10
C ASP A 505 5.79 -20.90 -1.36
N VAL A 506 6.63 -21.07 -2.38
CA VAL A 506 7.61 -20.09 -2.85
C VAL A 506 6.94 -18.80 -3.38
N THR A 507 5.72 -18.90 -3.88
CA THR A 507 5.00 -17.80 -4.53
C THR A 507 4.58 -16.69 -3.55
N VAL A 508 4.49 -17.00 -2.25
CA VAL A 508 4.16 -16.02 -1.22
C VAL A 508 5.22 -14.90 -1.14
N ASN A 509 6.49 -15.24 -1.32
CA ASN A 509 7.57 -14.27 -1.27
C ASN A 509 7.69 -13.42 -2.54
N HIS A 510 7.02 -13.78 -3.64
CA HIS A 510 7.06 -13.01 -4.89
C HIS A 510 6.52 -11.59 -4.69
N LYS A 511 5.56 -11.41 -3.78
CA LYS A 511 5.02 -10.09 -3.39
C LYS A 511 6.10 -9.16 -2.82
N LEU A 512 7.10 -9.71 -2.12
CA LEU A 512 8.23 -8.93 -1.57
C LEU A 512 9.14 -8.40 -2.70
N ILE A 513 9.35 -9.22 -3.73
CA ILE A 513 10.07 -8.81 -4.94
C ILE A 513 9.27 -7.73 -5.68
N MET A 514 7.96 -7.91 -5.85
CA MET A 514 7.10 -6.90 -6.48
C MET A 514 7.16 -5.56 -5.74
N ILE A 515 7.05 -5.56 -4.40
CA ILE A 515 7.17 -4.35 -3.59
C ILE A 515 8.53 -3.68 -3.81
N THR A 516 9.60 -4.45 -3.91
CA THR A 516 10.94 -3.91 -4.23
C THR A 516 10.96 -3.22 -5.59
N ILE A 517 10.43 -3.86 -6.63
CA ILE A 517 10.37 -3.31 -8.00
C ILE A 517 9.52 -2.03 -8.04
N ILE A 518 8.36 -2.03 -7.37
CA ILE A 518 7.49 -0.86 -7.22
C ILE A 518 8.27 0.31 -6.59
N LEU A 519 9.06 0.06 -5.54
CA LEU A 519 9.82 1.09 -4.85
C LEU A 519 11.07 1.54 -5.63
N TRP A 520 11.69 0.65 -6.43
CA TRP A 520 12.78 0.97 -7.37
C TRP A 520 12.32 1.84 -8.54
N SER A 521 11.04 1.83 -8.90
CA SER A 521 10.50 2.71 -9.95
C SER A 521 10.70 4.20 -9.62
N ILE A 522 10.74 4.56 -8.33
CA ILE A 522 10.94 5.94 -7.85
C ILE A 522 12.33 6.46 -8.25
N PRO A 523 13.46 5.88 -7.78
CA PRO A 523 14.77 6.39 -8.14
C PRO A 523 15.08 6.28 -9.63
N ILE A 524 14.53 5.26 -10.31
CA ILE A 524 14.67 5.11 -11.76
C ILE A 524 13.95 6.23 -12.51
N SER A 525 12.68 6.50 -12.19
CA SER A 525 11.95 7.62 -12.80
C SER A 525 12.64 8.96 -12.55
N GLY A 526 13.17 9.16 -11.34
CA GLY A 526 13.97 10.33 -10.98
C GLY A 526 15.19 10.45 -11.88
N PHE A 527 15.95 9.37 -12.06
CA PHE A 527 17.14 9.33 -12.91
C PHE A 527 16.83 9.58 -14.38
N LEU A 528 15.83 8.91 -14.96
CA LEU A 528 15.45 9.07 -16.36
C LEU A 528 15.07 10.52 -16.68
N LEU A 529 14.33 11.18 -15.78
CA LEU A 529 14.00 12.59 -15.90
C LEU A 529 15.19 13.53 -15.59
N HIS A 530 16.30 13.01 -15.05
CA HIS A 530 17.54 13.77 -14.92
C HIS A 530 18.40 13.79 -16.18
N LEU A 531 18.34 12.73 -16.98
CA LEU A 531 19.29 12.49 -18.08
C LEU A 531 19.51 13.72 -18.98
N PRO A 532 18.46 14.47 -19.40
CA PRO A 532 18.66 15.65 -20.26
C PRO A 532 19.45 16.79 -19.60
N ALA A 533 19.51 16.86 -18.28
CA ALA A 533 20.30 17.86 -17.57
C ALA A 533 21.76 17.42 -17.38
N LEU A 534 22.01 16.10 -17.31
CA LEU A 534 23.37 15.54 -17.23
C LEU A 534 24.11 15.68 -18.56
N THR A 535 23.40 15.60 -19.69
CA THR A 535 24.00 15.80 -21.02
C THR A 535 24.38 17.25 -21.28
N LYS A 536 23.63 18.22 -20.73
CA LYS A 536 23.90 19.66 -20.86
C LYS A 536 25.08 20.18 -20.03
N GLN A 537 25.57 19.42 -19.04
CA GLN A 537 26.74 19.81 -18.22
C GLN A 537 28.08 19.32 -18.81
N ARG A 538 28.05 18.56 -19.91
CA ARG A 538 29.25 18.00 -20.57
C ARG A 538 29.56 18.64 -21.92
N VAL A 539 28.84 19.70 -22.29
CA VAL A 539 29.15 20.61 -23.41
C VAL A 539 29.45 21.96 -22.78
#